data_AF-A0A1J5JE79-F1
#
_entry.id   AF-A0A1J5JE79-F1
#
_cell.length_a   1.000
_cell.length_b   1.000
_cell.length_c   1.000
_cell.angle_alpha   90.00
_cell.angle_beta   90.00
_cell.angle_gamma   90.00
#
_symmetry.space_group_name_H-M   'P 1'
#
loop_
_entity.id
_entity.type
_entity.pdbx_description
1 polymer ?
#
loop_
_entity_poly.entity_id
_entity_poly.type
_entity_poly.pdbx_seq_one_letter_code
_entity_poly.pdbx_strand_id
1 'polypeptide(L)'
;MYLIPRNVSAKFEFFPGFGWFELASVVAGALLGLGLFFLSGLLTKSVIRFVFFVLPPGLAFFVTKQGLNGQSLLDLIRQWRRWSMAQRRYLYVARGE
;
A
#
# COMPACT_ATOMS: atom_id res chain seq x y z
N MET A 1 -29.34 13.22 -1.53
CA MET A 1 -29.30 12.30 -2.67
C MET A 1 -28.43 11.11 -2.27
N TYR A 2 -29.06 10.02 -1.82
CA TYR A 2 -28.36 8.84 -1.32
C TYR A 2 -28.10 7.89 -2.51
N LEU A 3 -26.94 8.04 -3.12
CA LEU A 3 -26.44 7.08 -4.10
C LEU A 3 -25.72 5.99 -3.30
N ILE A 4 -26.34 4.83 -3.17
CA ILE A 4 -25.65 3.62 -2.72
C ILE A 4 -24.81 3.12 -3.91
N PRO A 5 -23.47 3.10 -3.79
CA PRO A 5 -22.75 2.00 -4.35
C PRO A 5 -21.70 1.54 -3.34
N ARG A 6 -22.02 0.50 -2.59
CA ARG A 6 -20.96 -0.34 -2.03
C ARG A 6 -21.38 -1.74 -2.36
N ASN A 7 -20.63 -2.37 -3.26
CA ASN A 7 -20.53 -3.81 -3.34
C ASN A 7 -20.27 -4.31 -1.91
N VAL A 8 -21.34 -4.67 -1.21
CA VAL A 8 -21.44 -4.71 0.26
C VAL A 8 -20.72 -5.95 0.79
N SER A 9 -19.41 -5.85 0.89
CA SER A 9 -18.66 -6.57 1.90
C SER A 9 -18.39 -5.55 3.00
N ALA A 10 -19.09 -5.66 4.13
CA ALA A 10 -18.79 -4.91 5.33
C ALA A 10 -17.44 -5.41 5.88
N LYS A 11 -16.34 -4.98 5.25
CA LYS A 11 -15.02 -5.16 5.83
C LYS A 11 -14.97 -4.33 7.09
N PHE A 12 -14.46 -4.93 8.16
CA PHE A 12 -14.29 -4.23 9.43
C PHE A 12 -13.28 -3.09 9.24
N GLU A 13 -13.75 -1.86 9.38
CA GLU A 13 -12.98 -0.61 9.30
C GLU A 13 -13.05 0.10 10.66
N PHE A 14 -11.91 0.48 11.22
CA PHE A 14 -11.86 1.29 12.45
C PHE A 14 -12.28 2.74 12.17
N PHE A 15 -11.87 3.24 11.01
CA PHE A 15 -12.29 4.50 10.41
C PHE A 15 -12.30 4.32 8.89
N PRO A 16 -13.04 5.17 8.14
CA PRO A 16 -13.22 4.98 6.70
C PRO A 16 -11.90 4.77 5.96
N GLY A 17 -11.76 3.61 5.30
CA GLY A 17 -10.57 3.24 4.52
C GLY A 17 -9.38 2.70 5.34
N PHE A 18 -9.57 2.35 6.62
CA PHE A 18 -8.56 1.72 7.46
C PHE A 18 -9.16 0.55 8.27
N GLY A 19 -8.83 -0.67 7.88
CA GLY A 19 -9.26 -1.90 8.54
C GLY A 19 -8.10 -2.72 9.10
N TRP A 20 -8.36 -4.01 9.31
CA TRP A 20 -7.39 -4.95 9.88
C TRP A 20 -6.14 -5.14 9.01
N PHE A 21 -6.28 -5.11 7.69
CA PHE A 21 -5.16 -5.28 6.77
C PHE A 21 -4.20 -4.09 6.85
N GLU A 22 -4.76 -2.88 6.84
CA GLU A 22 -4.01 -1.64 6.96
C GLU A 22 -3.30 -1.59 8.33
N LEU A 23 -4.00 -1.93 9.41
CA LEU A 23 -3.40 -2.03 10.75
C LEU A 23 -2.24 -3.04 10.78
N ALA A 24 -2.45 -4.26 10.26
CA ALA A 24 -1.41 -5.28 10.20
C ALA A 24 -0.19 -4.81 9.39
N SER A 25 -0.40 -4.07 8.30
CA SER A 25 0.68 -3.51 7.48
C SER A 25 1.50 -2.47 8.26
N VAL A 26 0.85 -1.60 9.03
CA VAL A 26 1.51 -0.60 9.87
C VAL A 26 2.29 -1.25 11.01
N VAL A 27 1.70 -2.26 11.66
CA VAL A 27 2.38 -3.05 12.70
C VAL A 27 3.60 -3.77 12.13
N ALA A 28 3.49 -4.39 10.97
CA ALA A 28 4.62 -5.02 10.28
C ALA A 28 5.71 -3.99 9.96
N GLY A 29 5.34 -2.81 9.47
CA GLY A 29 6.26 -1.69 9.27
C GLY A 29 6.95 -1.25 10.56
N ALA A 30 6.22 -1.15 11.67
CA ALA A 30 6.79 -0.78 12.96
C ALA A 30 7.79 -1.82 13.48
N LEU A 31 7.49 -3.11 13.34
CA LEU A 31 8.41 -4.20 13.70
C LEU A 31 9.69 -4.16 12.85
N LEU A 32 9.55 -3.93 11.54
CA LEU A 32 10.70 -3.74 10.66
C LEU A 32 11.53 -2.53 11.06
N GLY A 33 10.89 -1.39 11.33
CA GLY A 33 11.57 -0.18 11.77
C GLY A 33 12.27 -0.35 13.13
N LEU A 34 11.67 -1.10 14.04
CA LEU A 34 12.26 -1.45 15.32
C LEU A 34 13.51 -2.33 15.12
N GLY A 35 13.42 -3.33 14.25
CA GLY A 35 14.58 -4.15 13.87
C GLY A 35 15.72 -3.32 13.28
N LEU A 36 15.42 -2.42 12.34
CA LEU A 36 16.40 -1.51 11.75
C LEU A 36 17.00 -0.54 12.76
N PHE A 37 16.20 -0.04 13.71
CA PHE A 37 16.69 0.81 14.79
C PHE A 37 17.72 0.09 15.65
N PHE A 38 17.40 -1.12 16.14
CA PHE A 38 18.34 -1.91 16.94
C PHE A 38 19.60 -2.29 16.16
N LEU A 39 19.45 -2.69 14.90
CA LEU A 39 20.57 -3.03 14.03
C LEU A 39 21.49 -1.82 13.83
N SER A 40 20.94 -0.65 13.52
CA SER A 40 21.70 0.59 13.38
C SER A 40 22.38 1.02 14.69
N GLY A 41 21.80 0.65 15.84
CA GLY A 41 22.36 0.90 17.17
C GLY A 41 23.68 0.17 17.44
N LEU A 42 23.94 -0.94 16.73
CA LEU A 42 25.23 -1.64 16.78
C LEU A 42 26.35 -0.85 16.09
N LEU A 43 26.01 -0.02 15.08
CA LEU A 43 26.99 0.74 14.31
C LEU A 43 27.15 2.19 14.78
N THR A 44 26.08 2.85 15.23
CA THR A 44 26.12 4.29 15.57
C THR A 44 25.32 4.68 16.80
N LYS A 45 25.86 5.67 17.53
CA LYS A 45 25.32 6.54 18.60
C LYS A 45 24.21 7.53 18.22
N SER A 46 23.98 7.77 16.94
CA SER A 46 23.32 9.01 16.47
C SER A 46 21.81 9.07 16.72
N VAL A 47 21.24 10.26 16.94
CA VAL A 47 19.78 10.46 17.01
C VAL A 47 19.10 10.15 15.66
N ILE A 48 19.84 10.21 14.55
CA ILE A 48 19.31 9.93 13.21
C ILE A 48 18.73 8.51 13.07
N ARG A 49 19.09 7.61 13.98
CA ARG A 49 18.58 6.24 14.06
C ARG A 49 17.06 6.16 14.18
N PHE A 50 16.44 7.14 14.84
CA PHE A 50 14.98 7.18 15.00
C PHE A 50 14.24 7.31 13.66
N VAL A 51 14.89 7.82 12.62
CA VAL A 51 14.33 7.84 11.26
C VAL A 51 14.05 6.41 10.80
N PHE A 52 14.93 5.45 11.07
CA PHE A 52 14.72 4.04 10.71
C PHE A 52 13.57 3.39 11.46
N PHE A 53 13.20 3.91 12.65
CA PHE A 53 12.04 3.43 13.38
C PHE A 53 10.72 4.00 12.83
N VAL A 54 10.69 5.30 12.55
CA VAL A 54 9.45 6.02 12.19
C VAL A 54 9.10 5.83 10.71
N LEU A 55 10.11 5.77 9.84
CA LEU A 55 9.91 5.82 8.39
C LEU A 55 9.19 4.56 7.85
N PRO A 56 9.55 3.32 8.25
CA PRO A 56 8.87 2.12 7.75
C PRO A 56 7.36 2.03 8.07
N PRO A 57 6.87 2.26 9.32
CA PRO A 57 5.42 2.25 9.58
C PRO A 57 4.70 3.40 8.87
N GLY A 58 5.33 4.57 8.74
CA GLY A 58 4.79 5.69 7.98
C GLY A 58 4.60 5.33 6.50
N LEU A 59 5.61 4.75 5.87
CA LEU A 59 5.51 4.28 4.48
C LEU A 59 4.45 3.20 4.33
N ALA A 60 4.40 2.23 5.24
CA ALA A 60 3.38 1.17 5.21
C ALA A 60 1.97 1.78 5.25
N PHE A 61 1.73 2.74 6.15
CA PHE A 61 0.47 3.47 6.23
C PHE A 61 0.13 4.19 4.91
N PHE A 62 1.07 4.96 4.35
CA PHE A 62 0.82 5.69 3.11
C PHE A 62 0.54 4.77 1.91
N VAL A 63 1.21 3.63 1.84
CA VAL A 63 1.06 2.67 0.74
C VAL A 63 -0.29 1.93 0.82
N THR A 64 -0.77 1.63 2.03
CA THR A 64 -2.02 0.86 2.22
C THR A 64 -3.25 1.72 2.44
N LYS A 65 -3.10 3.01 2.78
CA LYS A 65 -4.22 3.94 2.95
C LYS A 65 -5.08 4.02 1.68
N GLN A 66 -6.38 3.79 1.86
CA GLN A 66 -7.35 3.91 0.78
C GLN A 66 -7.66 5.38 0.48
N GLY A 67 -7.67 5.74 -0.80
CA GLY A 67 -8.12 7.05 -1.26
C GLY A 67 -9.64 7.18 -1.35
N LEU A 68 -10.13 8.34 -1.79
CA LEU A 68 -11.56 8.61 -1.99
C LEU A 68 -12.24 7.59 -2.93
N ASN A 69 -11.46 7.00 -3.83
CA ASN A 69 -11.92 6.04 -4.83
C ASN A 69 -11.93 4.59 -4.31
N GLY A 70 -11.61 4.37 -3.02
CA GLY A 70 -11.51 3.05 -2.39
C GLY A 70 -10.27 2.23 -2.80
N GLN A 71 -9.38 2.78 -3.61
CA GLN A 71 -8.12 2.13 -4.01
C GLN A 71 -6.95 2.67 -3.20
N SER A 72 -6.04 1.78 -2.80
CA SER A 72 -4.76 2.13 -2.18
C SER A 72 -3.65 2.33 -3.23
N LEU A 73 -2.54 2.98 -2.84
CA LEU A 73 -1.35 3.04 -3.70
C LEU A 73 -0.84 1.63 -4.05
N LEU A 74 -0.94 0.72 -3.09
CA LEU A 74 -0.61 -0.70 -3.28
C LEU A 74 -1.48 -1.35 -4.37
N ASP A 75 -2.77 -1.00 -4.47
CA ASP A 75 -3.65 -1.49 -5.52
C ASP A 75 -3.27 -0.93 -6.89
N LEU A 76 -2.88 0.35 -6.96
CA LEU A 76 -2.38 0.97 -8.20
C LEU A 76 -1.09 0.27 -8.67
N ILE A 77 -0.15 0.00 -7.77
CA ILE A 77 1.07 -0.74 -8.08
C ILE A 77 0.74 -2.15 -8.61
N ARG A 78 -0.20 -2.86 -7.97
CA ARG A 78 -0.65 -4.19 -8.43
C ARG A 78 -1.34 -4.13 -9.78
N GLN A 79 -2.18 -3.12 -10.03
CA GLN A 79 -2.85 -2.91 -11.31
C GLN A 79 -1.84 -2.62 -12.42
N TRP A 80 -0.89 -1.70 -12.17
CA TRP A 80 0.19 -1.40 -13.11
C TRP A 80 1.03 -2.62 -13.42
N ARG A 81 1.43 -3.41 -12.40
CA ARG A 81 2.20 -4.63 -12.61
C ARG A 81 1.43 -5.66 -13.45
N ARG A 82 0.13 -5.86 -13.17
CA ARG A 82 -0.73 -6.75 -13.96
C ARG A 82 -0.84 -6.29 -15.41
N TRP A 83 -1.06 -5.00 -15.62
CA TRP A 83 -1.13 -4.42 -16.96
C TRP A 83 0.21 -4.52 -17.71
N SER A 84 1.32 -4.24 -17.04
CA SER A 84 2.66 -4.32 -17.62
C SER A 84 3.03 -5.75 -18.02
N MET A 85 2.53 -6.75 -17.29
CA MET A 85 2.72 -8.17 -17.62
C MET A 85 1.67 -8.71 -18.60
N ALA A 86 0.60 -7.96 -18.88
CA ALA A 86 -0.42 -8.37 -19.84
C ALA A 86 0.09 -8.17 -21.28
N GLN A 87 -0.06 -9.21 -22.10
CA GLN A 87 0.37 -9.16 -23.50
C GLN A 87 -0.53 -8.19 -24.28
N ARG A 88 0.06 -7.10 -24.81
CA ARG A 88 -0.65 -6.13 -25.65
C ARG A 88 -0.92 -6.71 -27.04
N ARG A 89 -1.86 -7.65 -27.15
CA ARG A 89 -2.39 -8.07 -28.45
C ARG A 89 -3.27 -6.95 -28.99
N TYR A 90 -2.74 -6.18 -29.92
CA TYR A 90 -3.52 -5.22 -30.69
C TYR A 90 -4.53 -6.01 -31.52
N LEU A 91 -5.84 -5.81 -31.26
CA LEU A 91 -6.93 -6.53 -31.91
C LEU A 91 -7.08 -6.20 -33.41
N TYR A 92 -6.37 -5.18 -33.90
CA TYR A 92 -6.50 -4.72 -35.27
C TYR A 92 -5.28 -5.13 -36.09
N VAL A 93 -5.39 -6.30 -36.72
CA VAL A 93 -4.72 -6.50 -38.00
C VAL A 93 -5.56 -5.74 -39.01
N ALA A 94 -5.04 -4.63 -39.55
CA ALA A 94 -5.63 -4.03 -40.73
C ALA A 94 -5.58 -5.08 -41.83
N ARG A 95 -6.73 -5.72 -42.12
CA ARG A 95 -6.91 -6.47 -43.35
C ARG A 95 -7.04 -5.44 -44.46
N GLY A 96 -5.90 -4.91 -44.89
CA GLY A 96 -5.77 -4.13 -46.11
C GLY A 96 -5.69 -5.11 -47.28
N GLU A 97 -6.50 -4.81 -48.28
CA GLU A 97 -6.77 -5.54 -49.53
C GLU A 97 -5.52 -5.77 -50.39
#